data_AF-A0A1H5UQ47-F1
#
_entry.id   AF-A0A1H5UQ47-F1
#
_cell.length_a   1.000
_cell.length_b   1.000
_cell.length_c   1.000
_cell.angle_alpha   90.00
_cell.angle_beta   90.00
_cell.angle_gamma   90.00
#
_symmetry.space_group_name_H-M   'P 1'
#
loop_
_entity.id
_entity.type
_entity.pdbx_description
1 polymer ?
#
loop_
_entity_poly.entity_id
_entity_poly.type
_entity_poly.pdbx_seq_one_letter_code
_entity_poly.pdbx_strand_id
1 'polypeptide(L)'
;MEFIHEWLSPVFPQIRFVHLLSVMIWLWSASIAYSFLLVTAWKDWRRDPANSELRNRRNWVFFHYERGLVLEHSAMLVALFSGALLVWISGMDIVATQWLLIKIIIVMVILVPLEIMDSWLAHFGGNKRGLKQKGVSDEKFEAYMKLNWLFLKRSAPIAVVAILMTLYLAVVKPDFLSPSPIV
;
A
#
# COMPACT_ATOMS: atom_id res chain seq x y z
N MET A 1 26.73 -2.86 19.40
CA MET A 1 25.60 -1.98 19.04
C MET A 1 26.09 -0.58 18.67
N GLU A 2 27.02 0.02 19.42
CA GLU A 2 27.63 1.32 19.09
C GLU A 2 28.31 1.36 17.71
N PHE A 3 29.08 0.33 17.33
CA PHE A 3 29.75 0.26 16.02
C PHE A 3 28.80 0.37 14.81
N ILE A 4 27.60 -0.22 14.91
CA ILE A 4 26.58 -0.15 13.83
C ILE A 4 25.94 1.24 13.80
N HIS A 5 25.75 1.86 14.96
CA HIS A 5 25.19 3.21 15.07
C HIS A 5 26.16 4.26 14.49
N GLU A 6 27.45 4.16 14.80
CA GLU A 6 28.49 5.04 14.25
C GLU A 6 28.61 4.95 12.73
N TRP A 7 28.48 3.75 12.16
CA TRP A 7 28.53 3.54 10.72
C TRP A 7 27.25 4.00 9.99
N LEU A 8 26.08 3.89 10.63
CA LEU A 8 24.80 4.20 10.00
C LEU A 8 24.34 5.65 10.20
N SER A 9 24.83 6.32 11.23
CA SER A 9 24.49 7.72 11.51
C SER A 9 24.82 8.68 10.34
N PRO A 10 25.97 8.55 9.65
CA PRO A 10 26.29 9.39 8.49
C PRO A 10 25.36 9.17 7.28
N VAL A 11 24.75 7.98 7.16
CA VAL A 11 23.83 7.65 6.06
C VAL A 11 22.36 7.85 6.42
N PHE A 12 22.06 8.36 7.63
CA PHE A 12 20.70 8.58 8.11
C PHE A 12 19.87 9.47 7.17
N PRO A 13 20.37 10.62 6.65
CA PRO A 13 19.64 11.43 5.68
C PRO A 13 19.29 10.68 4.39
N GLN A 14 20.17 9.79 3.92
CA GLN A 14 20.02 9.00 2.71
C GLN A 14 18.96 7.92 2.92
N ILE A 15 18.96 7.24 4.07
CA ILE A 15 17.91 6.29 4.46
C ILE A 15 16.56 7.01 4.52
N ARG A 16 16.52 8.22 5.10
CA ARG A 16 15.31 9.04 5.15
C ARG A 16 14.82 9.43 3.75
N PHE A 17 15.72 9.80 2.86
CA PHE A 17 15.38 10.11 1.46
C PHE A 17 14.77 8.90 0.75
N VAL A 18 15.43 7.74 0.85
CA VAL A 18 14.91 6.47 0.28
C VAL A 18 13.55 6.12 0.86
N HIS A 19 13.39 6.22 2.19
CA HIS A 19 12.12 5.98 2.85
C HIS A 19 10.99 6.85 2.30
N LEU A 20 11.21 8.17 2.22
CA LEU A 20 10.19 9.11 1.73
C LEU A 20 9.87 8.87 0.26
N LEU A 21 10.88 8.62 -0.58
CA LEU A 21 10.67 8.30 -1.99
C LEU A 21 9.85 7.02 -2.15
N SER A 22 10.18 5.97 -1.40
CA SER A 22 9.44 4.70 -1.40
C SER A 22 8.00 4.87 -0.92
N VAL A 23 7.77 5.66 0.14
CA VAL A 23 6.41 6.00 0.59
C VAL A 23 5.65 6.73 -0.51
N MET A 24 6.26 7.69 -1.22
CA MET A 24 5.61 8.38 -2.33
C MET A 24 5.25 7.45 -3.49
N ILE A 25 6.16 6.55 -3.88
CA ILE A 25 5.89 5.57 -4.94
C ILE A 25 4.74 4.66 -4.54
N TRP A 26 4.76 4.14 -3.31
CA TRP A 26 3.71 3.29 -2.76
C TRP A 26 2.35 4.01 -2.76
N LEU A 27 2.27 5.24 -2.25
CA LEU A 27 1.02 6.01 -2.14
C LEU A 27 0.35 6.34 -3.48
N TRP A 28 1.14 6.78 -4.47
CA TRP A 28 0.57 7.43 -5.65
C TRP A 28 0.45 6.51 -6.86
N SER A 29 1.27 5.46 -6.96
CA SER A 29 1.38 4.65 -8.18
C SER A 29 0.07 3.93 -8.54
N ALA A 30 -0.63 3.33 -7.58
CA ALA A 30 -1.88 2.64 -7.85
C ALA A 30 -3.13 3.50 -7.67
N SER A 31 -3.10 4.51 -6.81
CA SER A 31 -4.26 5.37 -6.50
C SER A 31 -4.90 6.01 -7.75
N ILE A 32 -4.06 6.50 -8.67
CA ILE A 32 -4.52 7.12 -9.92
C ILE A 32 -5.12 6.06 -10.85
N ALA A 33 -4.42 4.94 -11.05
CA ALA A 33 -4.87 3.86 -11.92
C ALA A 33 -6.17 3.23 -11.41
N TYR A 34 -6.30 3.05 -10.10
CA TYR A 34 -7.53 2.58 -9.45
C TYR A 34 -8.70 3.52 -9.75
N SER A 35 -8.54 4.81 -9.44
CA SER A 35 -9.62 5.81 -9.48
C SER A 35 -10.11 6.09 -10.90
N PHE A 36 -9.18 6.22 -11.86
CA PHE A 36 -9.51 6.69 -13.20
C PHE A 36 -9.61 5.59 -14.26
N LEU A 37 -8.96 4.43 -14.06
CA LEU A 37 -8.98 3.34 -15.03
C LEU A 37 -9.81 2.16 -14.53
N LEU A 38 -9.52 1.66 -13.34
CA LEU A 38 -10.13 0.41 -12.85
C LEU A 38 -11.60 0.62 -12.46
N VAL A 39 -11.90 1.68 -11.71
CA VAL A 39 -13.28 2.03 -11.31
C VAL A 39 -14.15 2.36 -12.53
N THR A 40 -13.61 3.07 -13.52
CA THR A 40 -14.35 3.46 -14.73
C THR A 40 -14.67 2.23 -15.58
N ALA A 41 -13.68 1.41 -15.90
CA ALA A 41 -13.88 0.18 -16.66
C ALA A 41 -14.87 -0.79 -15.97
N TRP A 42 -14.81 -0.88 -14.64
CA TRP A 42 -15.76 -1.69 -13.89
C TRP A 42 -17.19 -1.13 -13.89
N LYS A 43 -17.35 0.19 -13.82
CA LYS A 43 -18.67 0.84 -13.90
C LYS A 43 -19.28 0.69 -15.29
N ASP A 44 -18.49 0.89 -16.34
CA ASP A 44 -18.96 0.78 -17.72
C ASP A 44 -19.43 -0.64 -18.04
N TRP A 45 -18.62 -1.66 -17.73
CA TRP A 45 -19.04 -3.05 -17.90
C TRP A 45 -20.30 -3.41 -17.09
N ARG A 46 -20.47 -2.86 -15.88
CA ARG A 46 -21.70 -3.13 -15.09
C ARG A 46 -22.97 -2.51 -15.67
N ARG A 47 -22.85 -1.44 -16.46
CA ARG A 47 -24.01 -0.81 -17.13
C ARG A 47 -24.51 -1.65 -18.29
N ASP A 48 -23.61 -2.36 -18.97
CA ASP A 48 -23.94 -3.27 -20.06
C ASP A 48 -23.07 -4.55 -20.00
N PRO A 49 -23.47 -5.54 -19.18
CA PRO A 49 -22.68 -6.76 -18.96
C PRO A 49 -22.66 -7.73 -20.14
N ALA A 50 -23.61 -7.58 -21.08
CA ALA A 50 -23.73 -8.40 -22.29
C ALA A 50 -22.71 -7.98 -23.36
N ASN A 51 -22.22 -6.73 -23.29
CA ASN A 51 -21.21 -6.22 -24.20
C ASN A 51 -19.82 -6.85 -23.95
N SER A 52 -19.37 -7.64 -24.91
CA SER A 52 -18.10 -8.36 -24.86
C SER A 52 -16.89 -7.43 -24.93
N GLU A 53 -16.99 -6.27 -25.59
CA GLU A 53 -15.93 -5.27 -25.67
C GLU A 53 -15.66 -4.63 -24.30
N LEU A 54 -16.72 -4.24 -23.58
CA LEU A 54 -16.60 -3.69 -22.23
C LEU A 54 -16.02 -4.71 -21.24
N ARG A 55 -16.41 -5.98 -21.36
CA ARG A 55 -15.82 -7.08 -20.57
C ARG A 55 -14.32 -7.23 -20.86
N ASN A 56 -13.93 -7.21 -22.13
CA ASN A 56 -12.54 -7.31 -22.55
C ASN A 56 -11.71 -6.11 -22.06
N ARG A 57 -12.24 -4.90 -22.17
CA ARG A 57 -11.60 -3.69 -21.62
C ARG A 57 -11.41 -3.77 -20.11
N ARG A 58 -12.44 -4.18 -19.35
CA ARG A 58 -12.34 -4.41 -17.91
C ARG A 58 -11.21 -5.39 -17.58
N ASN A 59 -11.18 -6.54 -18.25
CA ASN A 59 -10.14 -7.56 -18.02
C ASN A 59 -8.75 -7.03 -18.34
N TRP A 60 -8.61 -6.33 -19.46
CA TRP A 60 -7.36 -5.71 -19.88
C TRP A 60 -6.86 -4.71 -18.84
N VAL A 61 -7.74 -3.84 -18.33
CA VAL A 61 -7.39 -2.86 -17.29
C VAL A 61 -6.94 -3.55 -16.02
N PHE A 62 -7.65 -4.59 -15.56
CA PHE A 62 -7.23 -5.36 -14.38
C PHE A 62 -5.83 -5.96 -14.57
N PHE A 63 -5.54 -6.60 -15.71
CA PHE A 63 -4.22 -7.18 -15.96
C PHE A 63 -3.08 -6.15 -15.92
N HIS A 64 -3.33 -4.93 -16.42
CA HIS A 64 -2.31 -3.87 -16.44
C HIS A 64 -2.18 -3.19 -15.08
N TYR A 65 -3.29 -3.00 -14.38
CA TYR A 65 -3.31 -2.53 -13.00
C TYR A 65 -2.45 -3.45 -12.12
N GLU A 66 -2.68 -4.76 -12.17
CA GLU A 66 -1.91 -5.75 -11.41
C GLU A 66 -0.41 -5.74 -11.73
N ARG A 67 -0.04 -5.48 -12.99
CA ARG A 67 1.36 -5.34 -13.36
C ARG A 67 1.99 -4.11 -12.74
N GLY A 68 1.23 -3.03 -12.60
CA GLY A 68 1.63 -1.80 -11.91
C GLY A 68 1.86 -2.01 -10.41
N LEU A 69 1.06 -2.89 -9.77
CA LEU A 69 1.15 -3.18 -8.33
C LEU A 69 2.52 -3.74 -7.90
N VAL A 70 3.28 -4.35 -8.83
CA VAL A 70 4.66 -4.81 -8.52
C VAL A 70 5.53 -3.66 -8.02
N LEU A 71 5.39 -2.46 -8.61
CA LEU A 71 6.15 -1.28 -8.19
C LEU A 71 5.69 -0.80 -6.82
N GLU A 72 4.38 -0.75 -6.59
CA GLU A 72 3.77 -0.36 -5.31
C GLU A 72 4.22 -1.28 -4.17
N HIS A 73 4.05 -2.59 -4.33
CA HIS A 73 4.37 -3.57 -3.28
C HIS A 73 5.88 -3.62 -3.01
N SER A 74 6.71 -3.49 -4.05
CA SER A 74 8.17 -3.37 -3.87
C SER A 74 8.54 -2.10 -3.11
N ALA A 75 7.90 -0.97 -3.43
CA ALA A 75 8.12 0.29 -2.73
C ALA A 75 7.66 0.22 -1.26
N MET A 76 6.54 -0.46 -0.97
CA MET A 76 6.10 -0.70 0.40
C MET A 76 7.17 -1.46 1.20
N LEU A 77 7.73 -2.54 0.66
CA LEU A 77 8.77 -3.31 1.35
C LEU A 77 9.96 -2.42 1.70
N VAL A 78 10.44 -1.63 0.74
CA VAL A 78 11.53 -0.68 0.98
C VAL A 78 11.14 0.36 2.03
N ALA A 79 9.91 0.88 2.00
CA ALA A 79 9.39 1.82 3.00
C ALA A 79 9.35 1.21 4.42
N LEU A 80 8.91 -0.04 4.57
CA LEU A 80 8.86 -0.74 5.85
C LEU A 80 10.26 -0.98 6.42
N PHE A 81 11.18 -1.51 5.62
CA PHE A 81 12.56 -1.77 6.07
C PHE A 81 13.30 -0.49 6.40
N SER A 82 13.23 0.53 5.54
CA SER A 82 13.86 1.83 5.80
C SER A 82 13.22 2.55 6.99
N GLY A 83 11.90 2.42 7.20
CA GLY A 83 11.20 2.99 8.35
C GLY A 83 11.63 2.33 9.66
N ALA A 84 11.69 0.99 9.71
CA ALA A 84 12.18 0.25 10.86
C ALA A 84 13.64 0.62 11.18
N LEU A 85 14.48 0.77 10.16
CA LEU A 85 15.87 1.19 10.30
C LEU A 85 15.99 2.61 10.87
N LEU A 86 15.17 3.56 10.41
CA LEU A 86 15.15 4.92 10.93
C LEU A 86 14.75 4.96 12.41
N VAL A 87 13.73 4.19 12.80
CA VAL A 87 13.32 4.08 14.21
C VAL A 87 14.46 3.50 15.04
N TRP A 88 15.10 2.43 14.56
CA TRP A 88 16.21 1.81 15.26
C TRP A 88 17.41 2.76 15.44
N ILE A 89 17.86 3.44 14.37
CA ILE A 89 19.01 4.38 14.45
C ILE A 89 18.67 5.60 15.32
N SER A 90 17.41 6.06 15.29
CA SER A 90 17.00 7.22 16.10
C SER A 90 17.13 7.00 17.61
N GLY A 91 17.15 5.75 18.07
CA GLY A 91 17.15 5.41 19.49
C GLY A 91 15.89 5.85 20.24
N MET A 92 14.84 6.28 19.52
CA MET A 92 13.59 6.72 20.14
C MET A 92 12.91 5.57 20.87
N ASP A 93 12.48 5.82 22.11
CA ASP A 93 11.53 4.95 22.78
C ASP A 93 10.16 5.09 22.10
N ILE A 94 9.78 4.06 21.36
CA ILE A 94 8.51 4.00 20.62
C ILE A 94 7.33 4.12 21.58
N VAL A 95 7.40 3.52 22.77
CA VAL A 95 6.29 3.49 23.72
C VAL A 95 6.09 4.86 24.36
N ALA A 96 7.19 5.56 24.68
CA ALA A 96 7.14 6.93 25.15
C ALA A 96 6.73 7.93 24.04
N THR A 97 7.06 7.63 22.79
CA THR A 97 6.76 8.49 21.63
C THR A 97 5.40 8.14 21.02
N GLN A 98 4.32 8.67 21.63
CA GLN A 98 2.94 8.26 21.31
C GLN A 98 2.54 8.42 19.84
N TRP A 99 2.91 9.52 19.18
CA TRP A 99 2.58 9.71 17.77
C TRP A 99 3.22 8.62 16.89
N LEU A 100 4.44 8.18 17.24
CA LEU A 100 5.18 7.14 16.54
C LEU A 100 4.55 5.78 16.81
N LEU A 101 4.17 5.49 18.05
CA LEU A 101 3.44 4.27 18.41
C LEU A 101 2.14 4.14 17.62
N ILE A 102 1.31 5.19 17.61
CA ILE A 102 0.03 5.20 16.89
C ILE A 102 0.28 5.00 15.39
N LYS A 103 1.29 5.68 14.82
CA LYS A 103 1.67 5.51 13.42
C LYS A 103 2.06 4.07 13.10
N ILE A 104 2.87 3.44 13.95
CA ILE A 104 3.28 2.03 13.79
C ILE A 104 2.06 1.10 13.90
N ILE A 105 1.15 1.35 14.84
CA ILE A 105 -0.09 0.57 14.98
C ILE A 105 -0.93 0.66 13.70
N ILE A 106 -1.17 1.87 13.17
CA ILE A 106 -1.90 2.06 11.91
C ILE A 106 -1.23 1.28 10.78
N VAL A 107 0.09 1.39 10.64
CA VAL A 107 0.84 0.70 9.60
C VAL A 107 0.74 -0.82 9.76
N MET A 108 1.02 -1.35 10.95
CA MET A 108 1.14 -2.80 11.18
C MET A 108 -0.21 -3.52 11.26
N VAL A 109 -1.25 -2.86 11.77
CA VAL A 109 -2.56 -3.47 12.00
C VAL A 109 -3.52 -3.21 10.84
N ILE A 110 -3.37 -2.10 10.11
CA ILE A 110 -4.28 -1.74 9.02
C ILE A 110 -3.58 -1.89 7.67
N LEU A 111 -2.51 -1.15 7.42
CA LEU A 111 -1.92 -1.07 6.08
C LEU A 111 -1.25 -2.39 5.68
N VAL A 112 -0.37 -2.95 6.51
CA VAL A 112 0.35 -4.20 6.21
C VAL A 112 -0.60 -5.37 5.91
N PRO A 113 -1.66 -5.65 6.71
CA PRO A 113 -2.59 -6.72 6.38
C PRO A 113 -3.38 -6.49 5.09
N LEU A 114 -3.77 -5.24 4.79
CA LEU A 114 -4.41 -4.90 3.52
C LEU A 114 -3.47 -5.17 2.35
N GLU A 115 -2.21 -4.78 2.48
CA GLU A 115 -1.20 -4.95 1.44
C GLU A 115 -0.82 -6.42 1.21
N ILE A 116 -0.76 -7.22 2.27
CA ILE A 116 -0.59 -8.68 2.16
C ILE A 116 -1.74 -9.29 1.35
N MET A 117 -2.99 -8.89 1.65
CA MET A 117 -4.15 -9.39 0.91
C MET A 117 -4.16 -8.91 -0.54
N ASP A 118 -3.80 -7.64 -0.79
CA ASP A 118 -3.72 -7.10 -2.15
C ASP A 118 -2.63 -7.82 -2.97
N SER A 119 -1.45 -8.01 -2.38
CA SER A 119 -0.33 -8.78 -2.94
C SER A 119 -0.75 -10.21 -3.29
N TRP A 120 -1.47 -10.89 -2.39
CA TRP A 120 -1.99 -12.23 -2.63
C TRP A 120 -2.98 -12.28 -3.80
N LEU A 121 -3.90 -11.31 -3.86
CA LEU A 121 -4.90 -11.19 -4.93
C LEU A 121 -4.30 -10.78 -6.28
N ALA A 122 -3.19 -10.04 -6.30
CA ALA A 122 -2.57 -9.53 -7.51
C ALA A 122 -1.50 -10.46 -8.11
N HIS A 123 -0.68 -11.09 -7.26
CA HIS A 123 0.54 -11.77 -7.70
C HIS A 123 0.50 -13.28 -7.51
N PHE A 124 -0.13 -13.75 -6.44
CA PHE A 124 -0.14 -15.15 -6.06
C PHE A 124 -1.42 -15.85 -6.53
N GLY A 125 -2.23 -16.35 -5.60
CA GLY A 125 -3.41 -17.18 -5.88
C GLY A 125 -4.49 -16.48 -6.72
N GLY A 126 -4.52 -15.13 -6.73
CA GLY A 126 -5.52 -14.34 -7.44
C GLY A 126 -5.08 -13.74 -8.78
N ASN A 127 -3.84 -13.93 -9.23
CA ASN A 127 -3.32 -13.32 -10.46
C ASN A 127 -4.16 -13.74 -11.67
N LYS A 128 -4.88 -12.78 -12.27
CA LYS A 128 -5.91 -13.10 -13.26
C LYS A 128 -5.30 -13.54 -14.58
N ARG A 129 -4.10 -13.04 -14.94
CA ARG A 129 -3.35 -13.53 -16.11
C ARG A 129 -2.93 -14.98 -15.91
N GLY A 130 -2.42 -15.31 -14.73
CA GLY A 130 -2.05 -16.69 -14.36
C GLY A 130 -3.25 -17.63 -14.36
N LEU A 131 -4.40 -17.18 -13.84
CA LEU A 131 -5.65 -17.95 -13.85
C LEU A 131 -6.13 -18.23 -15.28
N LYS A 132 -6.10 -17.23 -16.16
CA LYS A 132 -6.48 -17.41 -17.58
C LYS A 132 -5.54 -18.38 -18.30
N GLN A 133 -4.23 -18.32 -18.02
CA GLN A 133 -3.24 -19.25 -18.58
C GLN A 133 -3.43 -20.70 -18.09
N LYS A 134 -3.88 -20.87 -16.85
CA LYS A 134 -4.20 -22.18 -16.27
C LYS A 134 -5.53 -22.77 -16.77
N GLY A 135 -6.25 -22.06 -17.64
CA GLY A 135 -7.51 -22.53 -18.21
C GLY A 135 -8.63 -22.70 -17.18
N VAL A 136 -8.67 -21.87 -16.13
CA VAL A 136 -9.80 -21.90 -15.18
C VAL A 136 -11.10 -21.57 -15.92
N SER A 137 -12.22 -22.14 -15.47
CA SER A 137 -13.53 -21.84 -16.06
C SER A 137 -13.86 -20.35 -15.96
N ASP A 138 -14.61 -19.85 -16.95
CA ASP A 138 -15.05 -18.45 -16.99
C ASP A 138 -15.79 -18.03 -15.71
N GLU A 139 -16.62 -18.93 -15.15
CA GLU A 139 -17.31 -18.70 -13.89
C GLU A 139 -16.34 -18.47 -12.72
N LYS A 140 -15.29 -19.28 -12.61
CA LYS A 140 -14.25 -19.10 -11.59
C LYS A 140 -13.48 -17.81 -11.82
N PHE A 141 -13.15 -17.50 -13.07
CA PHE A 141 -12.47 -16.26 -13.43
C PHE A 141 -13.27 -15.02 -13.01
N GLU A 142 -14.57 -14.98 -13.32
CA GLU A 142 -15.48 -13.90 -12.92
C GLU A 142 -15.64 -13.80 -11.40
N ALA A 143 -15.67 -14.94 -10.69
CA ALA A 143 -15.69 -14.96 -9.22
C ALA A 143 -14.43 -14.30 -8.64
N TYR A 144 -13.24 -14.59 -9.19
CA TYR A 144 -11.98 -13.93 -8.78
C TYR A 144 -11.96 -12.43 -9.11
N MET A 145 -12.43 -12.04 -10.29
CA MET A 145 -12.57 -10.63 -10.67
C MET A 145 -13.46 -9.88 -9.68
N LYS A 146 -14.61 -10.47 -9.33
CA LYS A 146 -15.55 -9.91 -8.36
C LYS A 146 -14.96 -9.83 -6.96
N LEU A 147 -14.25 -10.88 -6.51
CA LEU A 147 -13.57 -10.88 -5.22
C LEU A 147 -12.57 -9.74 -5.13
N ASN A 148 -11.69 -9.60 -6.13
CA ASN A 148 -10.69 -8.54 -6.15
C ASN A 148 -11.33 -7.15 -6.22
N TRP A 149 -12.35 -6.95 -7.06
CA TRP A 149 -13.10 -5.68 -7.08
C TRP A 149 -13.73 -5.36 -5.72
N LEU A 150 -14.36 -6.33 -5.06
CA LEU A 150 -14.98 -6.13 -3.75
C LEU A 150 -13.96 -5.80 -2.67
N PHE A 151 -12.79 -6.46 -2.70
CA PHE A 151 -11.66 -6.12 -1.84
C PHE A 151 -11.27 -4.66 -2.05
N LEU A 152 -10.88 -4.28 -3.28
CA LEU A 152 -10.43 -2.91 -3.58
C LEU A 152 -11.47 -1.85 -3.22
N LYS A 153 -12.75 -2.08 -3.54
CA LYS A 153 -13.84 -1.16 -3.20
C LYS A 153 -13.98 -0.94 -1.69
N ARG A 154 -13.78 -1.99 -0.87
CA ARG A 154 -13.95 -1.92 0.59
C ARG A 154 -12.69 -1.43 1.29
N SER A 155 -11.52 -1.83 0.81
CA SER A 155 -10.23 -1.47 1.41
C SER A 155 -9.80 -0.06 1.06
N ALA A 156 -10.07 0.44 -0.16
CA ALA A 156 -9.65 1.78 -0.59
C ALA A 156 -10.02 2.92 0.39
N PRO A 157 -11.27 3.08 0.86
CA PRO A 157 -11.59 4.16 1.81
C PRO A 157 -10.87 3.99 3.15
N ILE A 158 -10.68 2.76 3.63
CA ILE A 158 -9.96 2.46 4.87
C ILE A 158 -8.48 2.84 4.70
N ALA A 159 -7.87 2.43 3.58
CA ALA A 159 -6.49 2.73 3.25
C ALA A 159 -6.27 4.24 3.14
N VAL A 160 -7.14 4.97 2.46
CA VAL A 160 -7.06 6.44 2.35
C VAL A 160 -7.03 7.11 3.72
N VAL A 161 -7.95 6.74 4.63
CA VAL A 161 -7.96 7.32 5.98
C VAL A 161 -6.69 6.96 6.75
N ALA A 162 -6.27 5.70 6.72
CA ALA A 162 -5.06 5.25 7.40
C ALA A 162 -3.78 5.93 6.87
N ILE A 163 -3.69 6.11 5.55
CA ILE A 163 -2.63 6.84 4.86
C ILE A 163 -2.59 8.30 5.32
N LEU A 164 -3.73 9.00 5.26
CA LEU A 164 -3.80 10.41 5.63
C LEU A 164 -3.42 10.63 7.10
N MET A 165 -3.88 9.73 7.99
CA MET A 165 -3.49 9.74 9.40
C MET A 165 -1.98 9.49 9.58
N THR A 166 -1.41 8.52 8.85
CA THR A 166 0.02 8.21 8.90
C THR A 166 0.88 9.39 8.44
N LEU A 167 0.45 10.08 7.37
CA LEU A 167 1.08 11.30 6.86
C LEU A 167 0.97 12.44 7.87
N TYR A 168 -0.22 12.67 8.41
CA TYR A 168 -0.44 13.69 9.45
C TYR A 168 0.48 13.47 10.65
N LEU A 169 0.54 12.25 11.19
CA LEU A 169 1.42 11.91 12.32
C LEU A 169 2.90 12.10 11.97
N ALA A 170 3.31 11.83 10.73
CA ALA A 170 4.69 12.03 10.28
C ALA A 170 5.09 13.51 10.18
N VAL A 171 4.14 14.38 9.85
CA VAL A 171 4.36 15.83 9.67
C VAL A 171 4.23 16.56 10.98
N VAL A 172 3.10 16.40 11.66
CA VAL A 172 2.75 17.18 12.86
C VAL A 172 3.50 16.69 14.09
N LYS A 173 3.78 15.38 14.18
CA LYS A 173 4.44 14.72 15.32
C LYS A 173 3.92 15.24 16.68
N PRO A 174 2.60 15.22 16.89
CA PRO A 174 2.02 15.77 18.10
C PRO A 174 2.45 14.94 19.31
N ASP A 175 3.15 15.56 20.25
CA ASP A 175 3.37 14.93 21.55
C ASP A 175 2.14 15.18 22.42
N PHE A 176 1.23 14.22 22.43
CA PHE A 176 -0.08 14.37 23.08
C PHE A 176 0.01 14.44 24.63
N LEU A 177 1.14 14.03 25.23
CA LEU A 177 1.29 13.89 26.69
C LEU A 177 2.68 14.24 27.26
N SER A 178 3.62 14.78 26.47
CA SER A 178 4.84 15.36 27.06
C SER A 178 4.59 16.85 27.34
N PRO A 179 4.81 17.36 28.57
CA PRO A 179 4.99 18.78 28.73
C PRO A 179 6.22 19.15 27.89
N SER A 180 6.04 19.95 26.85
CA SER A 180 7.17 20.48 26.09
C SER A 180 8.13 21.13 27.09
N PRO A 181 9.42 20.75 27.13
CA PRO A 181 10.39 21.68 27.66
C PRO A 181 10.41 22.82 26.66
N ILE A 182 9.87 23.96 27.09
CA ILE A 182 10.07 25.24 26.44
C ILE A 182 11.58 25.41 26.25
N VAL A 183 12.05 25.34 25.01
CA VAL A 183 13.28 26.00 24.54
C VAL A 183 13.04 26.48 23.12
#